data_AF-A0A3N5RFH6-F1
#
_entry.id   AF-A0A3N5RFH6-F1
#
_cell.length_a   1.000
_cell.length_b   1.000
_cell.length_c   1.000
_cell.angle_alpha   90.00
_cell.angle_beta   90.00
_cell.angle_gamma   90.00
#
_symmetry.space_group_name_H-M   'P 1'
#
loop_
_entity.id
_entity.type
_entity.pdbx_description
1 polymer ?
#
loop_
_entity_poly.entity_id
_entity_poly.type
_entity_poly.pdbx_seq_one_letter_code
_entity_poly.pdbx_strand_id
1 'polypeptide(L)'
;MPDKPFGSGNFGEWIEDAFGLPAYRYTCNQVKEPRAVTPTDPSWRSPTDHSHQVGNDRLVAVASNYGWVQVRQDEGGPKFLNDYDPVHGHFAGGFGYLSDGKNTLCTYFSGYAESFERIFGTGYLRKITSRAGFTADQIIFAPYGDDPLLISQVTITNCNETTANLRWIEYWGCQMYQFSHKAQVISVISRGKKFVQDLRRQFSTRFAQSFTQLEGRHGLLNMKNFLGYTREDRTSWAIAQTLLATVARKSTGGALKPPVKEAYLEDLSPLPVFLVSLDAPVEGLAVDEAAFFGSGGIEHPDGLERALSENLPDGVSGQALLLERKVHLQPGESKTLYFAYGYLPEGFDLQTLISKYRTNLPNCFAESCAAWKENRIQMEIPGESWVDRELAWHSYYLRSSMTYDSFFKEHILSQGHVYQYLIGFQGAARDSLQHALPFIYTDPDLVKEVIRYTMKEVLPDGEIPYGVTGHGMRMAVPFRPSDQELWLLWITSEYVLATRNLEFLDEQLPTFPLYGP
;
A
#
# COMPACT_ATOMS: atom_id res chain seq x y z
N MET A 1 -5.46 -37.91 4.71
CA MET A 1 -5.80 -36.62 4.07
C MET A 1 -5.20 -36.65 2.69
N PRO A 2 -5.83 -36.11 1.63
CA PRO A 2 -5.11 -35.94 0.38
C PRO A 2 -3.83 -35.13 0.66
N ASP A 3 -2.73 -35.51 0.01
CA ASP A 3 -1.48 -34.79 0.16
C ASP A 3 -1.67 -33.36 -0.36
N LYS A 4 -1.30 -32.37 0.46
CA LYS A 4 -1.37 -30.97 0.05
C LYS A 4 -0.40 -30.72 -1.11
N PRO A 5 -0.70 -29.76 -2.02
CA PRO A 5 0.26 -29.34 -3.03
C PRO A 5 1.61 -28.98 -2.40
N PHE A 6 2.72 -29.40 -3.02
CA PHE A 6 4.07 -29.12 -2.53
C PHE A 6 4.27 -27.63 -2.24
N GLY A 7 4.93 -27.28 -1.14
CA GLY A 7 5.10 -25.89 -0.69
C GLY A 7 3.92 -25.32 0.11
N SER A 8 2.80 -26.05 0.22
CA SER A 8 1.70 -25.66 1.10
C SER A 8 2.12 -25.71 2.57
N GLY A 9 1.52 -24.86 3.39
CA GLY A 9 2.02 -24.58 4.72
C GLY A 9 1.04 -24.87 5.87
N ASN A 10 1.45 -24.39 7.04
CA ASN A 10 0.63 -24.43 8.24
C ASN A 10 -0.56 -23.46 8.16
N PHE A 11 -0.49 -22.41 7.33
CA PHE A 11 -1.52 -21.38 7.25
C PHE A 11 -2.57 -21.63 6.15
N GLY A 12 -2.27 -22.52 5.20
CA GLY A 12 -3.01 -22.58 3.95
C GLY A 12 -2.38 -23.52 2.93
N GLU A 13 -2.84 -23.40 1.71
CA GLU A 13 -2.45 -24.25 0.60
C GLU A 13 -2.32 -23.46 -0.70
N TRP A 14 -1.39 -23.90 -1.55
CA TRP A 14 -1.28 -23.37 -2.91
C TRP A 14 -2.45 -23.86 -3.75
N ILE A 15 -3.00 -22.96 -4.55
CA ILE A 15 -4.00 -23.23 -5.56
C ILE A 15 -3.56 -22.57 -6.87
N GLU A 16 -4.16 -23.05 -7.97
CA GLU A 16 -4.17 -22.33 -9.23
C GLU A 16 -5.47 -21.53 -9.31
N ASP A 17 -5.37 -20.24 -9.65
CA ASP A 17 -6.54 -19.39 -9.80
C ASP A 17 -7.25 -19.60 -11.15
N ALA A 18 -8.33 -18.86 -11.39
CA ALA A 18 -9.11 -18.97 -12.63
C ALA A 18 -8.34 -18.56 -13.91
N PHE A 19 -7.17 -17.94 -13.77
CA PHE A 19 -6.32 -17.47 -14.87
C PHE A 19 -5.06 -18.33 -15.05
N GLY A 20 -4.89 -19.39 -14.25
CA GLY A 20 -3.70 -20.23 -14.29
C GLY A 20 -2.49 -19.60 -13.61
N LEU A 21 -2.69 -18.66 -12.68
CA LEU A 21 -1.64 -18.07 -11.85
C LEU A 21 -1.60 -18.73 -10.47
N PRO A 22 -0.43 -18.73 -9.81
CA PRO A 22 -0.35 -19.17 -8.42
C PRO A 22 -1.13 -18.24 -7.50
N ALA A 23 -1.90 -18.83 -6.60
CA ALA A 23 -2.50 -18.15 -5.47
C ALA A 23 -2.41 -19.00 -4.20
N TYR A 24 -2.40 -18.35 -3.04
CA TYR A 24 -2.34 -18.99 -1.74
C TYR A 24 -3.69 -18.84 -1.03
N ARG A 25 -4.39 -19.96 -0.82
CA ARG A 25 -5.62 -20.02 -0.04
C ARG A 25 -5.26 -20.04 1.44
N TYR A 26 -5.55 -18.95 2.15
CA TYR A 26 -5.32 -18.82 3.58
C TYR A 26 -6.50 -19.41 4.38
N THR A 27 -6.21 -20.38 5.25
CA THR A 27 -7.22 -21.23 5.91
C THR A 27 -7.30 -21.06 7.43
N CYS A 28 -6.31 -20.42 8.05
CA CYS A 28 -6.30 -20.26 9.51
C CYS A 28 -7.35 -19.26 10.01
N ASN A 29 -8.09 -19.60 11.06
CA ASN A 29 -8.73 -18.61 11.92
C ASN A 29 -7.71 -18.08 12.92
N GLN A 30 -7.05 -16.97 12.59
CA GLN A 30 -5.95 -16.40 13.37
C GLN A 30 -6.34 -15.84 14.75
N VAL A 31 -7.65 -15.76 15.04
CA VAL A 31 -8.16 -15.34 16.36
C VAL A 31 -8.31 -16.54 17.31
N LYS A 32 -8.54 -17.74 16.77
CA LYS A 32 -8.86 -18.95 17.56
C LYS A 32 -7.78 -20.01 17.52
N GLU A 33 -7.00 -20.08 16.44
CA GLU A 33 -6.07 -21.17 16.20
C GLU A 33 -4.64 -20.82 16.64
N PRO A 34 -4.05 -21.53 17.62
CA PRO A 34 -2.69 -21.26 18.08
C PRO A 34 -1.63 -21.38 16.98
N ARG A 35 -1.91 -22.20 15.96
CA ARG A 35 -1.01 -22.39 14.82
C ARG A 35 -0.82 -21.13 13.96
N ALA A 36 -1.67 -20.11 14.11
CA ALA A 36 -1.57 -18.84 13.41
C ALA A 36 -0.63 -17.83 14.09
N VAL A 37 -0.04 -18.16 15.24
CA VAL A 37 0.88 -17.28 15.96
C VAL A 37 2.30 -17.45 15.39
N THR A 38 2.92 -16.34 14.98
CA THR A 38 4.29 -16.27 14.49
C THR A 38 5.22 -15.53 15.47
N PRO A 39 6.53 -15.81 15.45
CA PRO A 39 7.49 -15.14 16.33
C PRO A 39 7.82 -13.73 15.80
N THR A 40 6.95 -12.76 16.05
CA THR A 40 7.18 -11.34 15.73
C THR A 40 7.33 -10.50 16.99
N ASP A 41 8.05 -9.39 16.90
CA ASP A 41 8.04 -8.37 17.95
C ASP A 41 6.65 -7.67 17.94
N PRO A 42 5.89 -7.69 19.05
CA PRO A 42 4.55 -7.09 19.11
C PRO A 42 4.54 -5.58 18.86
N SER A 43 5.68 -4.90 19.04
CA SER A 43 5.82 -3.47 18.73
C SER A 43 5.90 -3.19 17.22
N TRP A 44 6.17 -4.22 16.41
CA TRP A 44 6.29 -4.12 14.95
C TRP A 44 5.00 -4.57 14.28
N ARG A 45 4.48 -5.72 14.70
CA ARG A 45 3.26 -6.32 14.14
C ARG A 45 2.69 -7.34 15.10
N SER A 46 1.34 -7.45 15.12
CA SER A 46 0.66 -8.51 15.85
C SER A 46 1.18 -9.89 15.44
N PRO A 47 1.44 -10.82 16.37
CA PRO A 47 1.87 -12.19 16.06
C PRO A 47 0.93 -12.99 15.15
N THR A 48 -0.31 -12.55 15.00
CA THR A 48 -1.36 -13.21 14.20
C THR A 48 -1.69 -12.47 12.90
N ASP A 49 -1.08 -11.29 12.68
CA ASP A 49 -1.24 -10.54 11.44
C ASP A 49 -0.24 -11.04 10.41
N HIS A 50 -0.76 -11.65 9.36
CA HIS A 50 0.03 -12.13 8.22
C HIS A 50 -0.33 -11.29 7.01
N SER A 51 0.69 -10.80 6.32
CA SER A 51 0.50 -9.86 5.22
C SER A 51 0.81 -10.46 3.86
N HIS A 52 0.11 -9.96 2.86
CA HIS A 52 0.34 -10.16 1.45
C HIS A 52 0.52 -8.80 0.78
N GLN A 53 1.39 -8.74 -0.22
CA GLN A 53 1.66 -7.54 -0.99
C GLN A 53 0.81 -7.55 -2.25
N VAL A 54 0.20 -6.41 -2.60
CA VAL A 54 -0.53 -6.18 -3.85
C VAL A 54 -0.09 -4.83 -4.43
N GLY A 55 0.70 -4.83 -5.51
CA GLY A 55 1.25 -3.60 -6.10
C GLY A 55 1.28 -3.65 -7.63
N ASN A 56 1.46 -2.49 -8.25
CA ASN A 56 1.47 -2.26 -9.70
C ASN A 56 2.48 -1.17 -10.06
N ASP A 57 3.77 -1.48 -9.93
CA ASP A 57 4.91 -0.62 -10.28
C ASP A 57 5.03 0.73 -9.51
N ARG A 58 3.96 1.23 -8.88
CA ARG A 58 3.90 2.56 -8.25
C ARG A 58 3.53 2.55 -6.78
N LEU A 59 2.42 1.90 -6.47
CA LEU A 59 1.88 1.80 -5.12
C LEU A 59 1.94 0.36 -4.64
N VAL A 60 1.92 0.21 -3.31
CA VAL A 60 1.95 -1.09 -2.67
C VAL A 60 0.88 -1.18 -1.60
N ALA A 61 -0.11 -2.02 -1.82
CA ALA A 61 -1.12 -2.37 -0.85
C ALA A 61 -0.67 -3.55 0.01
N VAL A 62 -0.65 -3.35 1.33
CA VAL A 62 -0.34 -4.36 2.34
C VAL A 62 -1.66 -4.94 2.83
N ALA A 63 -2.03 -6.08 2.24
CA ALA A 63 -3.24 -6.83 2.57
C ALA A 63 -3.01 -7.72 3.80
N SER A 64 -3.84 -7.58 4.81
CA SER A 64 -3.80 -8.44 6.00
C SER A 64 -4.66 -9.68 5.81
N ASN A 65 -4.28 -10.78 6.46
CA ASN A 65 -5.14 -11.94 6.67
C ASN A 65 -6.42 -11.60 7.47
N TYR A 66 -6.51 -10.46 8.14
CA TYR A 66 -7.76 -9.95 8.70
C TYR A 66 -8.69 -9.31 7.65
N GLY A 67 -8.25 -9.19 6.40
CA GLY A 67 -9.07 -8.71 5.28
C GLY A 67 -9.07 -7.20 5.07
N TRP A 68 -8.37 -6.44 5.92
CA TRP A 68 -8.11 -5.02 5.71
C TRP A 68 -6.84 -4.80 4.88
N VAL A 69 -6.72 -3.61 4.29
CA VAL A 69 -5.65 -3.22 3.36
C VAL A 69 -5.12 -1.84 3.71
N GLN A 70 -3.81 -1.71 3.93
CA GLN A 70 -3.10 -0.42 4.02
C GLN A 70 -2.41 -0.11 2.70
N VAL A 71 -2.55 1.11 2.17
CA VAL A 71 -1.92 1.52 0.91
C VAL A 71 -0.70 2.37 1.19
N ARG A 72 0.46 1.92 0.71
CA ARG A 72 1.73 2.63 0.78
C ARG A 72 1.92 3.53 -0.44
N GLN A 73 2.37 4.75 -0.18
CA GLN A 73 2.81 5.75 -1.16
C GLN A 73 4.23 6.19 -0.77
N ASP A 74 5.13 6.30 -1.76
CA ASP A 74 6.50 6.80 -1.56
C ASP A 74 6.72 8.20 -2.16
N GLU A 75 5.83 8.72 -3.02
CA GLU A 75 5.92 10.11 -3.48
C GLU A 75 5.78 11.11 -2.32
N GLY A 76 6.66 12.11 -2.30
CA GLY A 76 6.80 13.03 -1.16
C GLY A 76 7.38 12.36 0.10
N GLY A 77 7.81 11.10 0.03
CA GLY A 77 8.35 10.31 1.13
C GLY A 77 7.40 9.21 1.63
N PRO A 78 7.94 8.16 2.27
CA PRO A 78 7.21 6.93 2.55
C PRO A 78 6.10 7.11 3.59
N LYS A 79 4.90 6.62 3.29
CA LYS A 79 3.72 6.69 4.17
C LYS A 79 2.65 5.66 3.83
N PHE A 80 1.82 5.33 4.82
CA PHE A 80 0.51 4.75 4.56
C PHE A 80 -0.54 5.86 4.42
N LEU A 81 -1.44 5.71 3.45
CA LEU A 81 -2.56 6.62 3.22
C LEU A 81 -3.69 6.43 4.25
N ASN A 82 -3.78 5.22 4.81
CA ASN A 82 -4.84 4.75 5.68
C ASN A 82 -4.25 3.83 6.78
N ASP A 83 -3.92 4.39 7.94
CA ASP A 83 -3.32 3.67 9.07
C ASP A 83 -4.28 2.60 9.63
N TYR A 84 -3.71 1.49 10.10
CA TYR A 84 -4.40 0.52 10.92
C TYR A 84 -4.02 0.76 12.39
N ASP A 85 -4.93 1.38 13.13
CA ASP A 85 -4.77 1.71 14.53
C ASP A 85 -6.09 1.55 15.29
N PRO A 86 -6.52 0.29 15.54
CA PRO A 86 -7.83 0.01 16.12
C PRO A 86 -8.02 0.61 17.52
N VAL A 87 -6.92 0.89 18.25
CA VAL A 87 -6.95 1.56 19.56
C VAL A 87 -7.52 2.98 19.46
N HIS A 88 -7.28 3.66 18.34
CA HIS A 88 -7.77 5.02 18.07
C HIS A 88 -8.94 5.03 17.07
N GLY A 89 -9.48 3.86 16.71
CA GLY A 89 -10.63 3.74 15.82
C GLY A 89 -10.30 3.85 14.32
N HIS A 90 -9.02 3.72 13.93
CA HIS A 90 -8.61 3.68 12.53
C HIS A 90 -8.43 2.24 12.07
N PHE A 91 -9.07 1.85 10.97
CA PHE A 91 -9.11 0.44 10.54
C PHE A 91 -8.56 0.19 9.13
N ALA A 92 -7.67 1.07 8.65
CA ALA A 92 -7.14 1.03 7.30
C ALA A 92 -8.24 1.13 6.22
N GLY A 93 -8.60 0.05 5.53
CA GLY A 93 -9.59 0.09 4.45
C GLY A 93 -9.69 -1.22 3.68
N GLY A 94 -10.34 -1.18 2.52
CA GLY A 94 -10.44 -2.34 1.63
C GLY A 94 -11.38 -3.41 2.17
N PHE A 95 -12.44 -3.01 2.86
CA PHE A 95 -13.54 -3.89 3.24
C PHE A 95 -14.86 -3.13 3.18
N GLY A 96 -15.96 -3.86 3.25
CA GLY A 96 -17.29 -3.27 3.18
C GLY A 96 -18.34 -4.10 3.90
N TYR A 97 -19.53 -3.52 3.97
CA TYR A 97 -20.67 -4.03 4.71
C TYR A 97 -21.85 -4.22 3.78
N LEU A 98 -22.43 -5.42 3.79
CA LEU A 98 -23.70 -5.72 3.18
C LEU A 98 -24.78 -5.79 4.27
N SER A 99 -25.86 -5.04 4.10
CA SER A 99 -27.00 -5.08 5.01
C SER A 99 -28.34 -5.13 4.28
N ASP A 100 -29.25 -5.94 4.81
CA ASP A 100 -30.69 -5.97 4.47
C ASP A 100 -31.55 -5.18 5.49
N GLY A 101 -30.91 -4.46 6.41
CA GLY A 101 -31.53 -3.75 7.53
C GLY A 101 -31.78 -4.58 8.79
N LYS A 102 -31.51 -5.89 8.76
CA LYS A 102 -31.63 -6.81 9.92
C LYS A 102 -30.34 -7.57 10.19
N ASN A 103 -29.70 -8.04 9.13
CA ASN A 103 -28.47 -8.79 9.10
C ASN A 103 -27.35 -7.92 8.53
N THR A 104 -26.13 -8.19 8.98
CA THR A 104 -24.92 -7.56 8.46
C THR A 104 -23.88 -8.63 8.13
N LEU A 105 -23.36 -8.55 6.91
CA LEU A 105 -22.23 -9.32 6.43
C LEU A 105 -21.09 -8.33 6.16
N CYS A 106 -19.88 -8.65 6.64
CA CYS A 106 -18.70 -7.79 6.51
C CYS A 106 -17.55 -8.55 5.89
N THR A 107 -16.77 -7.90 5.02
CA THR A 107 -15.54 -8.46 4.43
C THR A 107 -14.28 -8.14 5.24
N TYR A 108 -14.44 -7.77 6.52
CA TYR A 108 -13.39 -7.78 7.54
C TYR A 108 -13.53 -9.05 8.39
N PHE A 109 -12.42 -9.74 8.66
CA PHE A 109 -12.42 -10.97 9.44
C PHE A 109 -12.25 -10.68 10.95
N SER A 110 -13.33 -10.82 11.72
CA SER A 110 -13.29 -10.71 13.18
C SER A 110 -12.97 -12.02 13.91
N GLY A 111 -12.93 -13.16 13.19
CA GLY A 111 -12.81 -14.49 13.79
C GLY A 111 -14.16 -15.17 14.08
N TYR A 112 -15.28 -14.46 13.92
CA TYR A 112 -16.64 -14.93 14.22
C TYR A 112 -17.55 -15.06 12.99
N ALA A 113 -17.04 -14.77 11.79
CA ALA A 113 -17.78 -14.99 10.56
C ALA A 113 -18.17 -16.49 10.40
N GLU A 114 -19.39 -16.74 9.92
CA GLU A 114 -19.90 -18.08 9.63
C GLU A 114 -19.05 -18.76 8.54
N SER A 115 -18.66 -18.01 7.52
CA SER A 115 -17.73 -18.41 6.48
C SER A 115 -16.83 -17.24 6.10
N PHE A 116 -15.54 -17.50 5.86
CA PHE A 116 -14.61 -16.48 5.39
C PHE A 116 -13.40 -17.12 4.70
N GLU A 117 -13.40 -17.12 3.37
CA GLU A 117 -12.26 -17.52 2.56
C GLU A 117 -11.39 -16.31 2.23
N ARG A 118 -10.07 -16.52 2.24
CA ARG A 118 -9.07 -15.52 1.85
C ARG A 118 -8.12 -16.14 0.85
N ILE A 119 -7.94 -15.48 -0.28
CA ILE A 119 -7.01 -15.89 -1.32
C ILE A 119 -6.06 -14.73 -1.58
N PHE A 120 -4.77 -15.00 -1.39
CA PHE A 120 -3.68 -14.10 -1.76
C PHE A 120 -3.19 -14.51 -3.15
N GLY A 121 -3.46 -13.69 -4.15
CA GLY A 121 -3.14 -14.01 -5.53
C GLY A 121 -2.08 -13.10 -6.12
N THR A 122 -1.67 -13.41 -7.34
CA THR A 122 -0.76 -12.57 -8.10
C THR A 122 -1.46 -11.27 -8.48
N GLY A 123 -1.20 -10.20 -7.73
CA GLY A 123 -1.73 -8.86 -7.95
C GLY A 123 -3.05 -8.58 -7.24
N TYR A 124 -3.52 -9.46 -6.34
CA TYR A 124 -4.82 -9.27 -5.71
C TYR A 124 -5.01 -9.96 -4.34
N LEU A 125 -5.94 -9.41 -3.56
CA LEU A 125 -6.58 -10.06 -2.41
C LEU A 125 -8.02 -10.40 -2.79
N ARG A 126 -8.47 -11.64 -2.53
CA ARG A 126 -9.88 -12.03 -2.63
C ARG A 126 -10.41 -12.50 -1.30
N LYS A 127 -11.64 -12.10 -0.98
CA LYS A 127 -12.35 -12.41 0.26
C LYS A 127 -13.76 -12.85 -0.08
N ILE A 128 -14.14 -14.05 0.38
CA ILE A 128 -15.47 -14.59 0.15
C ILE A 128 -16.10 -14.88 1.50
N THR A 129 -17.25 -14.28 1.77
CA THR A 129 -17.97 -14.44 3.04
C THR A 129 -19.45 -14.59 2.75
N SER A 130 -20.12 -15.41 3.55
CA SER A 130 -21.55 -15.65 3.45
C SER A 130 -22.19 -15.62 4.83
N ARG A 131 -23.40 -15.06 4.88
CA ARG A 131 -24.25 -14.99 6.08
C ARG A 131 -25.69 -14.74 5.67
N ALA A 132 -26.64 -15.36 6.36
CA ALA A 132 -28.08 -15.13 6.17
C ALA A 132 -28.55 -15.28 4.71
N GLY A 133 -27.99 -16.26 3.99
CA GLY A 133 -28.34 -16.52 2.59
C GLY A 133 -27.83 -15.47 1.59
N PHE A 134 -26.89 -14.60 2.00
CA PHE A 134 -26.17 -13.71 1.10
C PHE A 134 -24.70 -14.09 1.04
N THR A 135 -24.07 -13.90 -0.11
CA THR A 135 -22.63 -14.04 -0.31
C THR A 135 -22.06 -12.72 -0.84
N ALA A 136 -20.94 -12.27 -0.29
CA ALA A 136 -20.11 -11.24 -0.88
C ALA A 136 -18.74 -11.82 -1.25
N ASP A 137 -18.38 -11.68 -2.51
CA ASP A 137 -17.09 -12.04 -3.09
C ASP A 137 -16.37 -10.76 -3.52
N GLN A 138 -15.43 -10.30 -2.70
CA GLN A 138 -14.69 -9.06 -2.91
C GLN A 138 -13.27 -9.35 -3.35
N ILE A 139 -12.87 -8.78 -4.49
CA ILE A 139 -11.50 -8.79 -5.00
C ILE A 139 -10.97 -7.37 -4.99
N ILE A 140 -9.80 -7.18 -4.38
CA ILE A 140 -9.05 -5.92 -4.39
C ILE A 140 -7.74 -6.17 -5.11
N PHE A 141 -7.51 -5.43 -6.19
CA PHE A 141 -6.32 -5.60 -7.02
C PHE A 141 -5.72 -4.26 -7.40
N ALA A 142 -4.40 -4.23 -7.59
CA ALA A 142 -3.70 -3.14 -8.24
C ALA A 142 -3.66 -3.46 -9.74
N PRO A 143 -4.27 -2.65 -10.63
CA PRO A 143 -4.19 -2.90 -12.06
C PRO A 143 -2.74 -2.88 -12.52
N TYR A 144 -2.27 -3.94 -13.18
CA TYR A 144 -0.92 -4.02 -13.74
C TYR A 144 -0.58 -2.77 -14.56
N GLY A 145 0.61 -2.20 -14.37
CA GLY A 145 1.02 -0.91 -14.94
C GLY A 145 1.50 0.01 -13.82
N ASP A 146 1.30 1.33 -13.95
CA ASP A 146 1.82 2.39 -13.05
C ASP A 146 0.69 3.32 -12.55
N ASP A 147 -0.57 2.88 -12.56
CA ASP A 147 -1.68 3.75 -12.15
C ASP A 147 -1.80 3.82 -10.61
N PRO A 148 -1.97 5.01 -10.00
CA PRO A 148 -1.95 5.21 -8.54
C PRO A 148 -3.28 4.84 -7.86
N LEU A 149 -3.86 3.68 -8.18
CA LEU A 149 -5.09 3.20 -7.58
C LEU A 149 -5.17 1.68 -7.41
N LEU A 150 -6.06 1.28 -6.48
CA LEU A 150 -6.59 -0.06 -6.35
C LEU A 150 -8.03 -0.09 -6.87
N ILE A 151 -8.43 -1.20 -7.46
CA ILE A 151 -9.84 -1.49 -7.79
C ILE A 151 -10.38 -2.52 -6.81
N SER A 152 -11.51 -2.18 -6.17
CA SER A 152 -12.33 -3.07 -5.35
C SER A 152 -13.56 -3.46 -6.15
N GLN A 153 -13.64 -4.73 -6.56
CA GLN A 153 -14.83 -5.31 -7.15
C GLN A 153 -15.52 -6.21 -6.12
N VAL A 154 -16.83 -6.06 -5.95
CA VAL A 154 -17.61 -6.90 -5.04
C VAL A 154 -18.81 -7.48 -5.75
N THR A 155 -18.86 -8.80 -5.82
CA THR A 155 -20.01 -9.53 -6.35
C THR A 155 -20.90 -9.98 -5.19
N ILE A 156 -22.12 -9.47 -5.16
CA ILE A 156 -23.13 -9.79 -4.15
C ILE A 156 -24.12 -10.77 -4.77
N THR A 157 -24.36 -11.90 -4.09
CA THR A 157 -25.31 -12.93 -4.53
C THR A 157 -26.40 -13.14 -3.50
N ASN A 158 -27.65 -13.20 -3.96
CA ASN A 158 -28.80 -13.56 -3.14
C ASN A 158 -29.08 -15.06 -3.28
N CYS A 159 -28.68 -15.84 -2.28
CA CYS A 159 -28.91 -17.28 -2.22
C CYS A 159 -30.24 -17.65 -1.52
N ASN A 160 -31.06 -16.66 -1.15
CA ASN A 160 -32.38 -16.88 -0.57
C ASN A 160 -33.44 -17.12 -1.65
N GLU A 161 -34.60 -17.67 -1.25
CA GLU A 161 -35.77 -17.86 -2.12
C GLU A 161 -36.63 -16.59 -2.29
N THR A 162 -36.23 -15.47 -1.67
CA THR A 162 -36.97 -14.21 -1.71
C THR A 162 -36.11 -13.07 -2.25
N THR A 163 -36.74 -12.12 -2.93
CA THR A 163 -36.10 -10.90 -3.42
C THR A 163 -35.57 -10.06 -2.26
N ALA A 164 -34.38 -9.47 -2.41
CA ALA A 164 -33.72 -8.67 -1.39
C ALA A 164 -33.44 -7.24 -1.87
N ASN A 165 -33.60 -6.27 -0.96
CA ASN A 165 -33.12 -4.90 -1.11
C ASN A 165 -31.96 -4.71 -0.14
N LEU A 166 -30.77 -4.52 -0.69
CA LEU A 166 -29.51 -4.53 0.05
C LEU A 166 -28.82 -3.19 -0.07
N ARG A 167 -28.01 -2.88 0.94
CA ARG A 167 -27.08 -1.74 0.97
C ARG A 167 -25.67 -2.29 1.11
N TRP A 168 -24.80 -1.92 0.18
CA TRP A 168 -23.36 -2.12 0.28
C TRP A 168 -22.71 -0.81 0.70
N ILE A 169 -21.90 -0.83 1.77
CA ILE A 169 -21.09 0.31 2.20
C ILE A 169 -19.63 -0.06 1.98
N GLU A 170 -18.98 0.60 1.03
CA GLU A 170 -17.53 0.49 0.80
C GLU A 170 -16.80 1.42 1.79
N TYR A 171 -15.83 0.89 2.55
CA TYR A 171 -15.07 1.66 3.55
C TYR A 171 -13.58 1.72 3.21
N TRP A 172 -13.06 2.95 3.19
CA TRP A 172 -11.63 3.22 3.17
C TRP A 172 -11.29 4.38 4.10
N GLY A 173 -10.46 4.12 5.11
CA GLY A 173 -9.85 5.17 5.93
C GLY A 173 -8.95 6.09 5.10
N CYS A 174 -8.69 7.28 5.64
CA CYS A 174 -7.77 8.26 5.06
C CYS A 174 -6.88 8.92 6.12
N GLN A 175 -6.78 8.30 7.31
CA GLN A 175 -5.80 8.69 8.32
C GLN A 175 -4.39 8.30 7.85
N MET A 176 -3.58 9.29 7.51
CA MET A 176 -2.22 9.07 7.03
C MET A 176 -1.29 8.65 8.17
N TYR A 177 -0.30 7.79 7.87
CA TYR A 177 0.83 7.48 8.75
C TYR A 177 2.12 7.66 7.97
N GLN A 178 2.87 8.74 8.24
CA GLN A 178 4.17 8.95 7.60
C GLN A 178 5.27 8.21 8.34
N PHE A 179 6.16 7.53 7.61
CA PHE A 179 7.36 6.93 8.17
C PHE A 179 8.44 8.00 8.45
N SER A 180 8.08 9.03 9.23
CA SER A 180 8.93 10.18 9.55
C SER A 180 10.26 9.74 10.17
N HIS A 181 11.36 10.10 9.52
CA HIS A 181 12.71 9.87 10.05
C HIS A 181 13.00 10.79 11.23
N LYS A 182 12.37 11.96 11.27
CA LYS A 182 12.44 12.89 12.41
C LYS A 182 11.89 12.22 13.69
N ALA A 183 10.74 11.54 13.58
CA ALA A 183 10.18 10.75 14.66
C ALA A 183 11.12 9.61 15.10
N GLN A 184 11.75 8.92 14.15
CA GLN A 184 12.74 7.87 14.43
C GLN A 184 13.93 8.43 15.22
N VAL A 185 14.52 9.55 14.79
CA VAL A 185 15.64 10.21 15.47
C VAL A 185 15.25 10.61 16.90
N ILE A 186 14.09 11.24 17.07
CA ILE A 186 13.59 11.65 18.40
C ILE A 186 13.39 10.43 19.31
N SER A 187 12.80 9.35 18.78
CA SER A 187 12.58 8.11 19.53
C SER A 187 13.90 7.51 20.03
N VAL A 188 14.90 7.36 19.14
CA VAL A 188 16.22 6.82 19.49
C VAL A 188 16.91 7.68 20.54
N ILE A 189 16.93 9.00 20.38
CA ILE A 189 17.55 9.94 21.33
C ILE A 189 16.83 9.92 22.69
N SER A 190 15.53 9.69 22.70
CA SER A 190 14.73 9.61 23.93
C SER A 190 15.02 8.36 24.78
N ARG A 191 15.79 7.39 24.26
CA ARG A 191 16.16 6.12 24.92
C ARG A 191 14.95 5.36 25.47
N GLY A 192 13.93 5.17 24.64
CA GLY A 192 12.72 4.41 24.96
C GLY A 192 11.66 5.18 25.75
N LYS A 193 11.81 6.51 25.92
CA LYS A 193 10.78 7.34 26.56
C LYS A 193 9.69 7.82 25.59
N LYS A 194 10.00 7.91 24.29
CA LYS A 194 9.05 8.25 23.23
C LYS A 194 9.12 7.16 22.15
N PHE A 195 8.01 6.50 21.86
CA PHE A 195 7.95 5.48 20.82
C PHE A 195 7.71 6.12 19.44
N VAL A 196 8.33 5.56 18.41
CA VAL A 196 8.28 6.12 17.05
C VAL A 196 6.86 6.12 16.48
N GLN A 197 6.07 5.08 16.78
CA GLN A 197 4.69 4.93 16.34
C GLN A 197 3.81 6.06 16.90
N ASP A 198 3.92 6.34 18.20
CA ASP A 198 3.19 7.42 18.86
C ASP A 198 3.56 8.78 18.28
N LEU A 199 4.86 9.04 18.06
CA LEU A 199 5.33 10.29 17.47
C LEU A 199 4.78 10.50 16.05
N ARG A 200 4.74 9.44 15.23
CA ARG A 200 4.19 9.50 13.87
C ARG A 200 2.67 9.71 13.86
N ARG A 201 1.95 9.06 14.76
CA ARG A 201 0.49 9.24 14.91
C ARG A 201 0.15 10.63 15.46
N GLN A 202 0.92 11.14 16.42
CA GLN A 202 0.82 12.53 16.89
C GLN A 202 1.07 13.52 15.74
N PHE A 203 2.11 13.29 14.92
CA PHE A 203 2.35 14.12 13.74
C PHE A 203 1.17 14.08 12.75
N SER A 204 0.53 12.93 12.59
CA SER A 204 -0.62 12.76 11.70
C SER A 204 -1.85 13.55 12.16
N THR A 205 -1.98 13.86 13.46
CA THR A 205 -3.02 14.78 13.98
C THR A 205 -2.80 16.24 13.61
N ARG A 206 -1.64 16.59 13.00
CA ARG A 206 -1.30 17.96 12.58
C ARG A 206 -1.83 18.29 11.19
N PHE A 207 -2.72 17.48 10.63
CA PHE A 207 -3.35 17.71 9.34
C PHE A 207 -4.85 17.88 9.51
N ALA A 208 -5.38 19.05 9.15
CA ALA A 208 -6.81 19.20 8.96
C ALA A 208 -7.22 18.55 7.64
N GLN A 209 -8.32 17.82 7.66
CA GLN A 209 -8.84 17.14 6.48
C GLN A 209 -10.04 17.91 5.91
N SER A 210 -10.11 18.00 4.59
CA SER A 210 -11.29 18.49 3.88
C SER A 210 -11.73 17.48 2.84
N PHE A 211 -13.04 17.48 2.57
CA PHE A 211 -13.66 16.50 1.69
C PHE A 211 -14.44 17.21 0.60
N THR A 212 -14.37 16.69 -0.61
CA THR A 212 -15.13 17.18 -1.76
C THR A 212 -15.89 16.00 -2.37
N GLN A 213 -17.19 16.18 -2.51
CA GLN A 213 -18.03 15.25 -3.26
C GLN A 213 -17.79 15.44 -4.75
N LEU A 214 -17.49 14.34 -5.44
CA LEU A 214 -17.25 14.35 -6.88
C LEU A 214 -18.55 14.54 -7.66
N GLU A 215 -18.44 15.15 -8.84
CA GLU A 215 -19.56 15.39 -9.75
C GLU A 215 -20.31 14.07 -10.08
N GLY A 216 -21.62 14.18 -10.29
CA GLY A 216 -22.47 13.04 -10.59
C GLY A 216 -22.66 12.06 -9.41
N ARG A 217 -22.25 12.43 -8.19
CA ARG A 217 -22.28 11.58 -6.99
C ARG A 217 -21.51 10.28 -7.17
N HIS A 218 -20.33 10.37 -7.79
CA HIS A 218 -19.51 9.19 -8.02
C HIS A 218 -18.49 8.91 -6.93
N GLY A 219 -18.27 9.80 -5.97
CA GLY A 219 -17.29 9.53 -4.93
C GLY A 219 -16.86 10.75 -4.13
N LEU A 220 -15.72 10.61 -3.48
CA LEU A 220 -15.15 11.56 -2.55
C LEU A 220 -13.66 11.77 -2.84
N LEU A 221 -13.23 13.02 -2.66
CA LEU A 221 -11.82 13.42 -2.64
C LEU A 221 -11.49 13.97 -1.25
N ASN A 222 -10.40 13.49 -0.66
CA ASN A 222 -9.84 13.95 0.59
C ASN A 222 -8.55 14.74 0.34
N MET A 223 -8.48 15.93 0.93
CA MET A 223 -7.28 16.77 0.94
C MET A 223 -6.85 17.02 2.38
N LYS A 224 -5.55 17.22 2.58
CA LYS A 224 -4.97 17.43 3.90
C LYS A 224 -4.18 18.73 3.90
N ASN A 225 -4.44 19.57 4.89
CA ASN A 225 -3.73 20.83 5.10
C ASN A 225 -2.94 20.79 6.41
N PHE A 226 -1.63 21.02 6.35
CA PHE A 226 -0.77 21.01 7.51
C PHE A 226 -1.03 22.22 8.43
N LEU A 227 -1.36 21.95 9.69
CA LEU A 227 -1.68 22.94 10.71
C LEU A 227 -0.44 23.56 11.37
N GLY A 228 0.75 23.20 10.89
CA GLY A 228 2.01 23.62 11.49
C GLY A 228 2.41 22.76 12.69
N TYR A 229 3.72 22.77 12.96
CA TYR A 229 4.30 22.14 14.14
C TYR A 229 3.95 22.87 15.43
N THR A 230 3.65 22.10 16.48
CA THR A 230 3.47 22.63 17.84
C THR A 230 4.80 23.15 18.40
N ARG A 231 4.74 23.87 19.53
CA ARG A 231 5.95 24.31 20.24
C ARG A 231 6.78 23.12 20.74
N GLU A 232 6.12 22.05 21.19
CA GLU A 232 6.82 20.84 21.64
C GLU A 232 7.55 20.15 20.49
N ASP A 233 6.93 20.04 19.31
CA ASP A 233 7.55 19.44 18.11
C ASP A 233 8.84 20.18 17.74
N ARG A 234 8.78 21.51 17.69
CA ARG A 234 9.93 22.37 17.36
C ARG A 234 11.03 22.23 18.40
N THR A 235 10.66 22.20 19.68
CA THR A 235 11.62 22.09 20.79
C THR A 235 12.30 20.72 20.80
N SER A 236 11.53 19.64 20.68
CA SER A 236 12.04 18.27 20.62
C SER A 236 13.00 18.10 19.44
N TRP A 237 12.65 18.65 18.28
CA TRP A 237 13.52 18.62 17.11
C TRP A 237 14.79 19.46 17.27
N ALA A 238 14.70 20.65 17.85
CA ALA A 238 15.87 21.49 18.12
C ALA A 238 16.87 20.80 19.08
N ILE A 239 16.37 20.12 20.11
CA ILE A 239 17.19 19.30 21.02
C ILE A 239 17.86 18.16 20.25
N ALA A 240 17.09 17.42 19.43
CA ALA A 240 17.63 16.33 18.62
C ALA A 240 18.75 16.82 17.69
N GLN A 241 18.52 17.92 16.96
CA GLN A 241 19.51 18.55 16.08
C GLN A 241 20.78 18.96 16.83
N THR A 242 20.64 19.51 18.04
CA THR A 242 21.78 19.90 18.88
C THR A 242 22.60 18.68 19.28
N LEU A 243 21.94 17.59 19.69
CA LEU A 243 22.61 16.35 20.07
C LEU A 243 23.30 15.67 18.86
N LEU A 244 22.65 15.66 17.70
CA LEU A 244 23.24 15.19 16.45
C LEU A 244 24.49 16.03 16.07
N ALA A 245 24.44 17.35 16.22
CA ALA A 245 25.57 18.23 15.93
C ALA A 245 26.75 18.09 16.90
N THR A 246 26.51 17.59 18.11
CA THR A 246 27.50 17.57 19.21
C THR A 246 27.85 16.15 19.63
N VAL A 247 27.05 15.57 20.54
CA VAL A 247 27.30 14.30 21.22
C VAL A 247 27.31 13.12 20.25
N ALA A 248 26.39 13.11 19.28
CA ALA A 248 26.20 12.01 18.34
C ALA A 248 26.85 12.26 16.96
N ARG A 249 27.61 13.36 16.79
CA ARG A 249 28.16 13.76 15.47
C ARG A 249 28.98 12.66 14.81
N LYS A 250 29.86 12.00 15.58
CA LYS A 250 30.72 10.92 15.07
C LYS A 250 29.94 9.69 14.60
N SER A 251 28.80 9.41 15.23
CA SER A 251 28.00 8.21 14.94
C SER A 251 26.82 8.47 14.00
N THR A 252 26.55 9.71 13.60
CA THR A 252 25.37 10.07 12.77
C THR A 252 25.72 10.95 11.57
N GLY A 253 26.95 11.48 11.50
CA GLY A 253 27.34 12.44 10.47
C GLY A 253 26.99 13.89 10.81
N GLY A 254 26.25 14.14 11.90
CA GLY A 254 25.93 15.49 12.38
C GLY A 254 24.45 15.87 12.24
N ALA A 255 24.17 17.17 12.35
CA ALA A 255 22.80 17.68 12.20
C ALA A 255 22.24 17.41 10.80
N LEU A 256 20.97 17.05 10.74
CA LEU A 256 20.24 16.82 9.50
C LEU A 256 19.81 18.15 8.90
N LYS A 257 20.31 18.47 7.71
CA LYS A 257 19.92 19.66 6.96
C LYS A 257 19.46 19.26 5.56
N PRO A 258 18.36 19.83 5.07
CA PRO A 258 17.98 19.68 3.67
C PRO A 258 19.14 20.07 2.75
N PRO A 259 19.53 19.20 1.81
CA PRO A 259 20.51 19.54 0.79
C PRO A 259 20.03 20.66 -0.14
N VAL A 260 18.72 20.67 -0.44
CA VAL A 260 18.00 21.63 -1.28
C VAL A 260 16.62 21.88 -0.69
N LYS A 261 15.88 22.90 -1.17
CA LYS A 261 14.55 23.27 -0.65
C LYS A 261 13.48 22.19 -0.92
N GLU A 262 13.66 21.41 -1.98
CA GLU A 262 12.79 20.31 -2.40
C GLU A 262 12.94 19.08 -1.48
N ALA A 263 14.05 18.99 -0.75
CA ALA A 263 14.34 17.86 0.11
C ALA A 263 13.80 18.12 1.53
N TYR A 264 13.09 17.14 2.10
CA TYR A 264 12.50 17.27 3.42
C TYR A 264 12.30 15.91 4.11
N LEU A 265 12.25 15.91 5.44
CA LEU A 265 12.09 14.67 6.24
C LEU A 265 10.63 14.24 6.41
N GLU A 266 9.69 15.17 6.26
CA GLU A 266 8.25 14.97 6.50
C GLU A 266 7.47 15.70 5.41
N ASP A 267 6.48 15.03 4.84
CA ASP A 267 5.61 15.57 3.80
C ASP A 267 4.55 16.49 4.41
N LEU A 268 4.67 17.79 4.14
CA LEU A 268 3.76 18.79 4.67
C LEU A 268 2.62 19.13 3.69
N SER A 269 2.63 18.55 2.50
CA SER A 269 1.63 18.79 1.46
C SER A 269 1.30 17.47 0.75
N PRO A 270 0.79 16.47 1.50
CA PRO A 270 0.53 15.15 0.95
C PRO A 270 -0.54 15.20 -0.13
N LEU A 271 -0.43 14.27 -1.07
CA LEU A 271 -1.28 14.18 -2.24
C LEU A 271 -2.75 13.91 -1.86
N PRO A 272 -3.72 14.40 -2.66
CA PRO A 272 -5.12 14.06 -2.47
C PRO A 272 -5.37 12.57 -2.59
N VAL A 273 -6.28 12.04 -1.77
CA VAL A 273 -6.73 10.63 -1.77
C VAL A 273 -8.18 10.59 -2.21
N PHE A 274 -8.59 9.60 -3.01
CA PHE A 274 -9.96 9.48 -3.48
C PHE A 274 -10.56 8.11 -3.24
N LEU A 275 -11.89 8.06 -3.18
CA LEU A 275 -12.71 6.85 -3.29
C LEU A 275 -13.84 7.10 -4.27
N VAL A 276 -13.94 6.27 -5.30
CA VAL A 276 -14.88 6.45 -6.42
C VAL A 276 -15.67 5.17 -6.63
N SER A 277 -16.97 5.28 -6.88
CA SER A 277 -17.80 4.25 -7.49
C SER A 277 -17.74 4.36 -9.01
N LEU A 278 -17.22 3.31 -9.64
CA LEU A 278 -16.86 3.30 -11.06
C LEU A 278 -18.07 2.98 -11.94
N ASP A 279 -18.94 2.07 -11.53
CA ASP A 279 -20.02 1.53 -12.38
C ASP A 279 -21.31 2.36 -12.34
N ALA A 280 -21.59 3.06 -11.24
CA ALA A 280 -22.76 3.95 -11.14
C ALA A 280 -22.56 5.03 -10.05
N PRO A 281 -23.46 6.02 -9.97
CA PRO A 281 -23.53 6.94 -8.83
C PRO A 281 -23.83 6.21 -7.52
N VAL A 282 -23.46 6.84 -6.40
CA VAL A 282 -23.77 6.37 -5.05
C VAL A 282 -25.09 6.94 -4.54
N GLU A 283 -25.75 6.19 -3.66
CA GLU A 283 -26.96 6.66 -2.98
C GLU A 283 -26.64 7.45 -1.70
N GLY A 284 -25.46 7.24 -1.10
CA GLY A 284 -25.07 7.93 0.12
C GLY A 284 -23.57 7.94 0.34
N LEU A 285 -23.14 8.88 1.18
CA LEU A 285 -21.75 9.23 1.45
C LEU A 285 -21.58 9.52 2.95
N ALA A 286 -20.42 9.16 3.50
CA ALA A 286 -20.01 9.62 4.83
C ALA A 286 -18.49 9.73 4.91
N VAL A 287 -18.01 10.52 5.87
CA VAL A 287 -16.57 10.68 6.14
C VAL A 287 -16.19 10.53 7.62
N ASP A 288 -17.17 10.60 8.50
CA ASP A 288 -16.99 10.46 9.95
C ASP A 288 -16.99 8.97 10.32
N GLU A 289 -15.80 8.40 10.46
CA GLU A 289 -15.65 6.98 10.83
C GLU A 289 -16.05 6.71 12.27
N ALA A 290 -15.86 7.67 13.19
CA ALA A 290 -16.24 7.50 14.59
C ALA A 290 -17.77 7.41 14.71
N ALA A 291 -18.50 8.25 13.97
CA ALA A 291 -19.96 8.17 13.89
C ALA A 291 -20.45 6.91 13.15
N PHE A 292 -19.72 6.46 12.12
CA PHE A 292 -20.09 5.25 11.39
C PHE A 292 -19.92 3.98 12.24
N PHE A 293 -18.76 3.81 12.88
CA PHE A 293 -18.52 2.65 13.74
C PHE A 293 -19.32 2.71 15.04
N GLY A 294 -19.40 3.88 15.66
CA GLY A 294 -20.18 4.11 16.86
C GLY A 294 -19.85 3.11 17.99
N SER A 295 -20.87 2.72 18.74
CA SER A 295 -20.76 1.78 19.85
C SER A 295 -20.68 0.31 19.41
N GLY A 296 -21.26 -0.04 18.26
CA GLY A 296 -21.21 -1.39 17.71
C GLY A 296 -19.88 -1.76 17.04
N GLY A 297 -18.99 -0.78 16.81
CA GLY A 297 -17.63 -0.99 16.36
C GLY A 297 -17.53 -1.56 14.94
N ILE A 298 -16.41 -2.20 14.61
CA ILE A 298 -16.14 -2.69 13.25
C ILE A 298 -17.04 -3.87 12.83
N GLU A 299 -17.56 -4.66 13.77
CA GLU A 299 -18.38 -5.83 13.42
C GLU A 299 -19.83 -5.46 13.13
N HIS A 300 -20.37 -4.49 13.88
CA HIS A 300 -21.77 -4.08 13.83
C HIS A 300 -21.91 -2.55 13.87
N PRO A 301 -21.37 -1.81 12.90
CA PRO A 301 -21.33 -0.35 12.96
C PRO A 301 -22.73 0.28 13.05
N ASP A 302 -22.90 1.23 13.99
CA ASP A 302 -24.15 1.97 14.20
C ASP A 302 -24.60 2.71 12.92
N GLY A 303 -23.65 3.10 12.07
CA GLY A 303 -23.89 3.74 10.78
C GLY A 303 -24.67 2.88 9.76
N LEU A 304 -24.85 1.59 10.01
CA LEU A 304 -25.68 0.72 9.16
C LEU A 304 -27.18 0.83 9.44
N GLU A 305 -27.59 1.35 10.60
CA GLU A 305 -29.01 1.44 10.99
C GLU A 305 -29.84 2.33 10.06
N ARG A 306 -29.18 3.26 9.36
CA ARG A 306 -29.82 4.22 8.43
C ARG A 306 -28.97 4.40 7.19
N ALA A 307 -29.60 4.85 6.09
CA ALA A 307 -28.91 5.24 4.87
C ALA A 307 -27.87 6.34 5.16
N LEU A 308 -26.72 6.26 4.47
CA LEU A 308 -25.75 7.35 4.46
C LEU A 308 -26.34 8.60 3.77
N SER A 309 -25.75 9.77 4.03
CA SER A 309 -26.26 11.05 3.54
C SER A 309 -26.07 11.20 2.03
N GLU A 310 -27.07 11.74 1.33
CA GLU A 310 -26.96 11.99 -0.12
C GLU A 310 -25.92 13.07 -0.46
N ASN A 311 -25.68 14.00 0.47
CA ASN A 311 -24.72 15.09 0.33
C ASN A 311 -23.87 15.22 1.60
N LEU A 312 -22.61 15.60 1.42
CA LEU A 312 -21.76 15.96 2.55
C LEU A 312 -22.09 17.38 3.05
N PRO A 313 -22.20 17.59 4.38
CA PRO A 313 -22.29 18.93 4.95
C PRO A 313 -21.03 19.75 4.67
N ASP A 314 -21.19 21.06 4.50
CA ASP A 314 -20.06 21.99 4.36
C ASP A 314 -19.16 21.93 5.60
N GLY A 315 -17.84 21.81 5.38
CA GLY A 315 -16.86 21.78 6.45
C GLY A 315 -16.88 20.52 7.32
N VAL A 316 -17.54 19.44 6.86
CA VAL A 316 -17.50 18.15 7.55
C VAL A 316 -16.06 17.67 7.76
N SER A 317 -15.78 17.20 8.97
CA SER A 317 -14.50 16.59 9.32
C SER A 317 -14.68 15.07 9.46
N GLY A 318 -13.62 14.34 9.17
CA GLY A 318 -13.64 12.89 9.17
C GLY A 318 -12.27 12.31 8.87
N GLN A 319 -12.18 10.98 8.95
CA GLN A 319 -10.96 10.21 8.74
C GLN A 319 -11.21 8.98 7.86
N ALA A 320 -12.36 8.92 7.18
CA ALA A 320 -12.67 7.89 6.21
C ALA A 320 -13.41 8.45 4.99
N LEU A 321 -13.54 7.58 3.99
CA LEU A 321 -14.31 7.72 2.77
C LEU A 321 -15.26 6.54 2.75
N LEU A 322 -16.57 6.81 2.83
CA LEU A 322 -17.61 5.78 2.79
C LEU A 322 -18.58 6.05 1.63
N LEU A 323 -18.80 5.02 0.81
CA LEU A 323 -19.75 5.07 -0.30
C LEU A 323 -20.84 4.02 -0.11
N GLU A 324 -22.11 4.41 -0.19
CA GLU A 324 -23.26 3.50 -0.16
C GLU A 324 -23.79 3.23 -1.57
N ARG A 325 -23.96 1.95 -1.90
CA ARG A 325 -24.64 1.45 -3.09
C ARG A 325 -25.85 0.58 -2.73
N LYS A 326 -27.01 0.86 -3.32
CA LYS A 326 -28.22 0.03 -3.18
C LYS A 326 -28.28 -1.02 -4.28
N VAL A 327 -28.64 -2.24 -3.89
CA VAL A 327 -28.68 -3.41 -4.77
C VAL A 327 -30.01 -4.12 -4.56
N HIS A 328 -30.77 -4.31 -5.64
CA HIS A 328 -31.98 -5.12 -5.65
C HIS A 328 -31.67 -6.43 -6.35
N LEU A 329 -31.89 -7.57 -5.69
CA LEU A 329 -31.56 -8.90 -6.21
C LEU A 329 -32.72 -9.87 -6.08
N GLN A 330 -33.09 -10.51 -7.19
CA GLN A 330 -33.99 -11.67 -7.22
C GLN A 330 -33.31 -12.91 -6.60
N PRO A 331 -34.09 -13.96 -6.27
CA PRO A 331 -33.54 -15.25 -5.86
C PRO A 331 -32.51 -15.79 -6.88
N GLY A 332 -31.31 -16.12 -6.42
CA GLY A 332 -30.21 -16.61 -7.25
C GLY A 332 -29.48 -15.54 -8.06
N GLU A 333 -29.89 -14.28 -8.01
CA GLU A 333 -29.24 -13.20 -8.77
C GLU A 333 -27.93 -12.74 -8.11
N SER A 334 -26.95 -12.40 -8.95
CA SER A 334 -25.70 -11.77 -8.56
C SER A 334 -25.54 -10.40 -9.23
N LYS A 335 -24.97 -9.43 -8.51
CA LYS A 335 -24.57 -8.13 -9.07
C LYS A 335 -23.17 -7.75 -8.59
N THR A 336 -22.35 -7.28 -9.50
CA THR A 336 -21.00 -6.78 -9.21
C THR A 336 -20.99 -5.25 -9.16
N LEU A 337 -20.38 -4.70 -8.11
CA LEU A 337 -20.12 -3.27 -7.93
C LEU A 337 -18.62 -3.01 -8.03
N TYR A 338 -18.24 -1.84 -8.52
CA TYR A 338 -16.83 -1.50 -8.76
C TYR A 338 -16.47 -0.16 -8.10
N PHE A 339 -15.37 -0.15 -7.37
CA PHE A 339 -14.84 1.03 -6.69
C PHE A 339 -13.34 1.20 -6.99
N ALA A 340 -12.85 2.43 -6.97
CA ALA A 340 -11.43 2.75 -7.01
C ALA A 340 -11.02 3.56 -5.78
N TYR A 341 -9.95 3.15 -5.11
CA TYR A 341 -9.28 3.90 -4.04
C TYR A 341 -7.85 4.19 -4.45
N GLY A 342 -7.41 5.44 -4.32
CA GLY A 342 -6.07 5.82 -4.77
C GLY A 342 -5.70 7.23 -4.37
N TYR A 343 -4.63 7.73 -4.97
CA TYR A 343 -4.13 9.09 -4.76
C TYR A 343 -3.81 9.77 -6.09
N LEU A 344 -3.65 11.10 -6.07
CA LEU A 344 -3.41 11.90 -7.27
C LEU A 344 -2.01 12.54 -7.23
N PRO A 345 -0.98 11.85 -7.77
CA PRO A 345 0.34 12.42 -7.98
C PRO A 345 0.37 13.40 -9.16
N GLU A 346 1.46 14.15 -9.27
CA GLU A 346 1.73 15.03 -10.41
C GLU A 346 1.68 14.24 -11.72
N GLY A 347 1.05 14.82 -12.75
CA GLY A 347 0.90 14.18 -14.06
C GLY A 347 -0.36 13.30 -14.20
N PHE A 348 -1.09 13.04 -13.12
CA PHE A 348 -2.33 12.28 -13.16
C PHE A 348 -3.55 13.17 -13.00
N ASP A 349 -4.61 12.84 -13.75
CA ASP A 349 -5.92 13.45 -13.66
C ASP A 349 -6.96 12.40 -13.27
N LEU A 350 -7.81 12.74 -12.29
CA LEU A 350 -8.80 11.81 -11.74
C LEU A 350 -9.83 11.37 -12.78
N GLN A 351 -10.32 12.28 -13.62
CA GLN A 351 -11.35 11.94 -14.61
C GLN A 351 -10.80 11.05 -15.71
N THR A 352 -9.54 11.27 -16.09
CA THR A 352 -8.81 10.43 -17.05
C THR A 352 -8.63 9.01 -16.51
N LEU A 353 -8.20 8.86 -15.25
CA LEU A 353 -8.09 7.56 -14.58
C LEU A 353 -9.45 6.84 -14.50
N ILE A 354 -10.50 7.53 -14.03
CA ILE A 354 -11.83 6.95 -13.93
C ILE A 354 -12.35 6.50 -15.31
N SER A 355 -12.18 7.34 -16.34
CA SER A 355 -12.65 7.05 -17.70
C SER A 355 -11.93 5.84 -18.31
N LYS A 356 -10.61 5.70 -18.07
CA LYS A 356 -9.82 4.54 -18.49
C LYS A 356 -10.45 3.24 -18.01
N TYR A 357 -10.72 3.13 -16.70
CA TYR A 357 -11.24 1.88 -16.12
C TYR A 357 -12.73 1.64 -16.39
N ARG A 358 -13.55 2.71 -16.47
CA ARG A 358 -14.98 2.60 -16.79
C ARG A 358 -15.26 1.91 -18.11
N THR A 359 -14.37 2.06 -19.07
CA THR A 359 -14.54 1.52 -20.43
C THR A 359 -14.58 -0.02 -20.45
N ASN A 360 -14.01 -0.69 -19.43
CA ASN A 360 -13.84 -2.14 -19.46
C ASN A 360 -13.94 -2.84 -18.09
N LEU A 361 -14.71 -2.29 -17.15
CA LEU A 361 -14.74 -2.73 -15.74
C LEU A 361 -14.81 -4.25 -15.52
N PRO A 362 -15.67 -5.02 -16.22
CA PRO A 362 -15.76 -6.47 -15.99
C PRO A 362 -14.48 -7.23 -16.34
N ASN A 363 -13.65 -6.71 -17.25
CA ASN A 363 -12.46 -7.38 -17.74
C ASN A 363 -11.16 -6.86 -17.09
N CYS A 364 -11.17 -5.69 -16.43
CA CYS A 364 -9.97 -5.09 -15.82
C CYS A 364 -9.17 -6.06 -14.94
N PHE A 365 -9.84 -6.91 -14.16
CA PHE A 365 -9.18 -7.89 -13.32
C PHE A 365 -8.52 -9.00 -14.14
N ALA A 366 -9.24 -9.56 -15.11
CA ALA A 366 -8.72 -10.58 -16.01
C ALA A 366 -7.54 -10.07 -16.84
N GLU A 367 -7.59 -8.82 -17.31
CA GLU A 367 -6.51 -8.16 -18.03
C GLU A 367 -5.28 -7.94 -17.14
N SER A 368 -5.46 -7.53 -15.88
CA SER A 368 -4.37 -7.42 -14.92
C SER A 368 -3.70 -8.78 -14.67
N CYS A 369 -4.49 -9.83 -14.45
CA CYS A 369 -3.96 -11.20 -14.30
C CYS A 369 -3.25 -11.69 -15.57
N ALA A 370 -3.81 -11.42 -16.75
CA ALA A 370 -3.16 -11.78 -18.01
C ALA A 370 -1.79 -11.08 -18.16
N ALA A 371 -1.71 -9.79 -17.84
CA ALA A 371 -0.46 -9.03 -17.89
C ALA A 371 0.58 -9.58 -16.90
N TRP A 372 0.18 -9.92 -15.67
CA TRP A 372 1.07 -10.60 -14.71
C TRP A 372 1.58 -11.95 -15.21
N LYS A 373 0.72 -12.72 -15.89
CA LYS A 373 1.06 -14.04 -16.43
C LYS A 373 2.02 -13.96 -17.62
N GLU A 374 1.82 -12.96 -18.47
CA GLU A 374 2.65 -12.69 -19.66
C GLU A 374 4.04 -12.15 -19.27
N ASN A 375 4.10 -11.25 -18.28
CA ASN A 375 5.33 -10.55 -17.89
C ASN A 375 6.05 -11.25 -16.72
N ARG A 376 6.40 -12.53 -16.89
CA ARG A 376 7.16 -13.32 -15.91
C ARG A 376 8.24 -14.18 -16.56
N ILE A 377 9.16 -14.68 -15.74
CA ILE A 377 10.06 -15.77 -16.13
C ILE A 377 9.32 -17.10 -15.96
N GLN A 378 9.25 -17.90 -17.02
CA GLN A 378 8.64 -19.24 -17.02
C GLN A 378 9.71 -20.33 -17.14
N MET A 379 9.60 -21.37 -16.31
CA MET A 379 10.49 -22.54 -16.38
C MET A 379 9.72 -23.81 -16.06
N GLU A 380 9.51 -24.64 -17.08
CA GLU A 380 8.85 -25.94 -16.91
C GLU A 380 9.88 -27.06 -16.76
N ILE A 381 9.79 -27.79 -15.66
CA ILE A 381 10.58 -29.01 -15.42
C ILE A 381 9.63 -30.20 -15.38
N PRO A 382 9.80 -31.22 -16.25
CA PRO A 382 8.94 -32.40 -16.26
C PRO A 382 8.84 -33.07 -14.88
N GLY A 383 7.61 -33.22 -14.37
CA GLY A 383 7.35 -33.81 -13.06
C GLY A 383 7.44 -32.84 -11.86
N GLU A 384 7.92 -31.61 -12.07
CA GLU A 384 8.20 -30.63 -11.01
C GLU A 384 7.49 -29.30 -11.28
N SER A 385 6.17 -29.33 -11.52
CA SER A 385 5.37 -28.12 -11.85
C SER A 385 5.40 -27.04 -10.77
N TRP A 386 5.80 -27.37 -9.54
CA TRP A 386 5.96 -26.39 -8.47
C TRP A 386 7.10 -25.40 -8.74
N VAL A 387 8.08 -25.73 -9.58
CA VAL A 387 9.21 -24.83 -9.88
C VAL A 387 8.72 -23.59 -10.63
N ASP A 388 7.89 -23.77 -11.65
CA ASP A 388 7.30 -22.65 -12.39
C ASP A 388 6.38 -21.80 -11.50
N ARG A 389 5.62 -22.45 -10.62
CA ARG A 389 4.78 -21.78 -9.63
C ARG A 389 5.60 -20.86 -8.70
N GLU A 390 6.71 -21.37 -8.14
CA GLU A 390 7.59 -20.57 -7.28
C GLU A 390 8.23 -19.40 -8.04
N LEU A 391 8.65 -19.63 -9.29
CA LEU A 391 9.20 -18.56 -10.14
C LEU A 391 8.16 -17.48 -10.45
N ALA A 392 6.94 -17.87 -10.80
CA ALA A 392 5.84 -16.93 -11.02
C ALA A 392 5.55 -16.10 -9.77
N TRP A 393 5.48 -16.74 -8.60
CA TRP A 393 5.23 -16.07 -7.33
C TRP A 393 6.36 -15.12 -6.93
N HIS A 394 7.62 -15.52 -7.08
CA HIS A 394 8.77 -14.67 -6.78
C HIS A 394 8.92 -13.50 -7.77
N SER A 395 8.71 -13.73 -9.07
CA SER A 395 8.71 -12.67 -10.08
C SER A 395 7.65 -11.61 -9.75
N TYR A 396 6.46 -12.06 -9.36
CA TYR A 396 5.38 -11.18 -8.89
C TYR A 396 5.76 -10.41 -7.63
N TYR A 397 6.22 -11.09 -6.57
CA TYR A 397 6.54 -10.45 -5.28
C TYR A 397 7.62 -9.38 -5.43
N LEU A 398 8.60 -9.63 -6.30
CA LEU A 398 9.66 -8.69 -6.58
C LEU A 398 9.11 -7.46 -7.31
N ARG A 399 8.42 -7.63 -8.46
CA ARG A 399 7.90 -6.49 -9.24
C ARG A 399 6.85 -5.68 -8.48
N SER A 400 5.92 -6.35 -7.80
CA SER A 400 4.86 -5.70 -7.03
C SER A 400 5.36 -4.89 -5.82
N SER A 401 6.67 -4.93 -5.50
CA SER A 401 7.30 -4.11 -4.45
C SER A 401 7.85 -2.78 -4.96
N MET A 402 7.83 -2.58 -6.27
CA MET A 402 8.29 -1.36 -6.91
C MET A 402 7.45 -0.16 -6.46
N THR A 403 8.12 0.96 -6.25
CA THR A 403 7.48 2.25 -5.98
C THR A 403 8.07 3.33 -6.86
N TYR A 404 7.39 4.48 -6.94
CA TYR A 404 7.90 5.66 -7.62
C TYR A 404 8.38 6.72 -6.62
N ASP A 405 9.60 7.23 -6.81
CA ASP A 405 10.14 8.33 -6.01
C ASP A 405 10.01 9.67 -6.75
N SER A 406 9.25 10.60 -6.18
CA SER A 406 9.00 11.90 -6.80
C SER A 406 10.18 12.88 -6.73
N PHE A 407 11.17 12.65 -5.87
CA PHE A 407 12.37 13.48 -5.78
C PHE A 407 13.35 13.12 -6.90
N PHE A 408 13.63 11.82 -7.05
CA PHE A 408 14.53 11.29 -8.07
C PHE A 408 13.85 11.13 -9.43
N LYS A 409 12.51 11.05 -9.47
CA LYS A 409 11.68 10.86 -10.66
C LYS A 409 12.03 9.58 -11.42
N GLU A 410 12.14 8.49 -10.66
CA GLU A 410 12.45 7.15 -11.16
C GLU A 410 11.70 6.12 -10.30
N HIS A 411 11.41 4.97 -10.89
CA HIS A 411 10.99 3.77 -10.18
C HIS A 411 12.15 3.16 -9.38
N ILE A 412 11.83 2.52 -8.25
CA ILE A 412 12.80 1.84 -7.40
C ILE A 412 12.26 0.56 -6.75
N LEU A 413 13.11 -0.46 -6.70
CA LEU A 413 12.94 -1.69 -5.92
C LEU A 413 13.75 -1.63 -4.63
N SER A 414 13.24 -1.01 -3.58
CA SER A 414 14.02 -0.91 -2.34
C SER A 414 13.99 -2.19 -1.51
N GLN A 415 14.69 -2.18 -0.37
CA GLN A 415 14.99 -3.36 0.45
C GLN A 415 13.76 -4.02 1.09
N GLY A 416 12.66 -3.28 1.27
CA GLY A 416 11.45 -3.79 1.93
C GLY A 416 11.59 -3.95 3.45
N HIS A 417 10.77 -4.86 4.01
CA HIS A 417 10.75 -5.29 5.42
C HIS A 417 10.89 -4.13 6.44
N VAL A 418 11.75 -4.29 7.46
CA VAL A 418 11.98 -3.34 8.56
C VAL A 418 12.46 -1.97 8.07
N TYR A 419 13.21 -1.92 6.98
CA TYR A 419 13.83 -0.69 6.50
C TYR A 419 12.78 0.25 5.90
N GLN A 420 11.92 -0.29 5.04
CA GLN A 420 10.83 0.46 4.44
C GLN A 420 9.59 0.57 5.33
N TYR A 421 9.14 -0.52 5.94
CA TYR A 421 7.84 -0.62 6.62
C TYR A 421 7.90 -0.42 8.13
N LEU A 422 9.09 -0.20 8.72
CA LEU A 422 9.22 0.21 10.13
C LEU A 422 10.03 1.50 10.26
N ILE A 423 11.23 1.57 9.64
CA ILE A 423 12.12 2.72 9.79
C ILE A 423 11.77 3.85 8.81
N GLY A 424 11.41 3.55 7.55
CA GLY A 424 11.03 4.54 6.55
C GLY A 424 12.19 5.11 5.73
N PHE A 425 13.19 4.30 5.40
CA PHE A 425 14.27 4.72 4.51
C PHE A 425 14.47 3.73 3.36
N GLN A 426 15.05 4.24 2.27
CA GLN A 426 15.52 3.45 1.14
C GLN A 426 17.02 3.26 1.27
N GLY A 427 17.46 2.03 1.42
CA GLY A 427 18.85 1.66 1.54
C GLY A 427 18.97 0.21 1.99
N ALA A 428 20.11 -0.45 1.79
CA ALA A 428 21.31 0.13 1.20
C ALA A 428 21.24 0.13 -0.34
N ALA A 429 21.92 1.05 -1.04
CA ALA A 429 21.81 1.17 -2.52
C ALA A 429 22.03 -0.17 -3.26
N ARG A 430 22.95 -1.02 -2.77
CA ARG A 430 23.20 -2.39 -3.26
C ARG A 430 21.94 -3.24 -3.39
N ASP A 431 20.96 -3.06 -2.51
CA ASP A 431 19.81 -3.94 -2.41
C ASP A 431 18.91 -3.70 -3.62
N SER A 432 18.65 -2.42 -3.96
CA SER A 432 17.92 -2.06 -5.17
C SER A 432 18.61 -2.54 -6.44
N LEU A 433 19.93 -2.42 -6.49
CA LEU A 433 20.72 -2.89 -7.64
C LEU A 433 20.67 -4.43 -7.77
N GLN A 434 20.73 -5.17 -6.66
CA GLN A 434 20.58 -6.63 -6.68
C GLN A 434 19.17 -7.07 -7.07
N HIS A 435 18.16 -6.40 -6.52
CA HIS A 435 16.74 -6.67 -6.82
C HIS A 435 16.40 -6.43 -8.29
N ALA A 436 17.08 -5.49 -8.94
CA ALA A 436 16.84 -5.18 -10.34
C ALA A 436 17.45 -6.20 -11.33
N LEU A 437 18.45 -7.01 -10.93
CA LEU A 437 19.16 -7.94 -11.82
C LEU A 437 18.24 -8.89 -12.62
N PRO A 438 17.21 -9.54 -12.04
CA PRO A 438 16.34 -10.43 -12.80
C PRO A 438 15.56 -9.73 -13.91
N PHE A 439 15.30 -8.43 -13.78
CA PHE A 439 14.53 -7.66 -14.76
C PHE A 439 15.31 -7.29 -16.02
N ILE A 440 16.63 -7.51 -16.06
CA ILE A 440 17.44 -7.26 -17.27
C ILE A 440 16.87 -7.99 -18.49
N TYR A 441 16.29 -9.18 -18.28
CA TYR A 441 15.78 -10.04 -19.35
C TYR A 441 14.26 -9.98 -19.52
N THR A 442 13.53 -9.32 -18.62
CA THR A 442 12.07 -9.22 -18.68
C THR A 442 11.58 -7.79 -18.87
N ASP A 443 12.23 -6.82 -18.22
CA ASP A 443 11.84 -5.41 -18.24
C ASP A 443 13.10 -4.50 -18.06
N PRO A 444 13.95 -4.39 -19.10
CA PRO A 444 15.20 -3.65 -19.02
C PRO A 444 15.00 -2.15 -18.77
N ASP A 445 13.85 -1.57 -19.12
CA ASP A 445 13.56 -0.15 -18.87
C ASP A 445 13.45 0.13 -17.37
N LEU A 446 12.82 -0.76 -16.59
CA LEU A 446 12.83 -0.66 -15.12
C LEU A 446 14.25 -0.73 -14.54
N VAL A 447 15.12 -1.57 -15.09
CA VAL A 447 16.53 -1.64 -14.66
C VAL A 447 17.25 -0.32 -14.92
N LYS A 448 16.97 0.29 -16.08
CA LYS A 448 17.53 1.60 -16.44
C LYS A 448 17.13 2.66 -15.41
N GLU A 449 15.86 2.68 -14.99
CA GLU A 449 15.37 3.61 -13.96
C GLU A 449 16.05 3.38 -12.59
N VAL A 450 16.21 2.13 -12.14
CA VAL A 450 16.92 1.83 -10.89
C VAL A 450 18.38 2.28 -10.94
N ILE A 451 19.07 2.08 -12.07
CA ILE A 451 20.45 2.58 -12.25
C ILE A 451 20.48 4.11 -12.20
N ARG A 452 19.56 4.78 -12.90
CA ARG A 452 19.44 6.26 -12.88
C ARG A 452 19.16 6.77 -11.47
N TYR A 453 18.28 6.11 -10.73
CA TYR A 453 17.98 6.44 -9.35
C TYR A 453 19.27 6.46 -8.52
N THR A 454 20.03 5.36 -8.53
CA THR A 454 21.28 5.29 -7.73
C THR A 454 22.34 6.28 -8.23
N MET A 455 22.46 6.49 -9.54
CA MET A 455 23.36 7.53 -10.10
C MET A 455 23.00 8.93 -9.60
N LYS A 456 21.71 9.23 -9.44
CA LYS A 456 21.22 10.50 -8.89
C LYS A 456 21.46 10.65 -7.38
N GLU A 457 21.77 9.57 -6.66
CA GLU A 457 22.19 9.60 -5.24
C GLU A 457 23.68 9.91 -5.07
N VAL A 458 24.50 9.71 -6.10
CA VAL A 458 25.95 9.87 -6.06
C VAL A 458 26.31 11.29 -5.62
N LEU A 459 27.17 11.39 -4.59
CA LEU A 459 27.65 12.65 -4.05
C LEU A 459 28.77 13.25 -4.92
N PRO A 460 29.12 14.55 -4.75
CA PRO A 460 30.16 15.19 -5.54
C PRO A 460 31.56 14.55 -5.43
N ASP A 461 31.81 13.79 -4.36
CA ASP A 461 33.06 13.03 -4.15
C ASP A 461 32.99 11.58 -4.64
N GLY A 462 31.87 11.19 -5.27
CA GLY A 462 31.64 9.85 -5.81
C GLY A 462 31.07 8.84 -4.80
N GLU A 463 30.90 9.21 -3.52
CA GLU A 463 30.31 8.32 -2.49
C GLU A 463 28.82 8.11 -2.78
N ILE A 464 28.35 6.86 -2.74
CA ILE A 464 26.92 6.55 -2.70
C ILE A 464 26.47 6.53 -1.23
N PRO A 465 25.50 7.36 -0.81
CA PRO A 465 25.05 7.37 0.58
C PRO A 465 24.48 6.01 0.98
N TYR A 466 24.60 5.64 2.25
CA TYR A 466 24.05 4.37 2.74
C TYR A 466 22.53 4.26 2.51
N GLY A 467 21.80 5.37 2.56
CA GLY A 467 20.40 5.40 2.20
C GLY A 467 19.82 6.80 2.18
N VAL A 468 18.63 6.90 1.62
CA VAL A 468 17.81 8.10 1.56
C VAL A 468 16.53 7.93 2.37
N THR A 469 15.98 9.03 2.87
CA THR A 469 14.80 9.05 3.73
C THR A 469 13.97 10.30 3.46
N GLY A 470 12.71 10.32 3.92
CA GLY A 470 11.78 11.40 3.57
C GLY A 470 11.69 11.56 2.05
N HIS A 471 11.78 12.80 1.58
CA HIS A 471 11.85 13.17 0.18
C HIS A 471 13.26 13.71 -0.11
N GLY A 472 14.12 12.93 -0.77
CA GLY A 472 15.46 13.35 -1.16
C GLY A 472 16.47 13.64 -0.03
N MET A 473 16.16 13.29 1.23
CA MET A 473 17.10 13.50 2.34
C MET A 473 18.08 12.33 2.44
N ARG A 474 19.33 12.61 2.79
CA ARG A 474 20.27 11.56 3.18
C ARG A 474 19.96 11.05 4.58
N MET A 475 20.06 9.75 4.76
CA MET A 475 20.02 9.15 6.09
C MET A 475 21.30 9.50 6.88
N ALA A 476 21.14 9.98 8.11
CA ALA A 476 22.24 10.31 9.00
C ALA A 476 22.81 9.05 9.68
N VAL A 477 23.71 8.35 8.99
CA VAL A 477 24.44 7.19 9.51
C VAL A 477 25.93 7.27 9.18
N PRO A 478 26.80 6.61 9.96
CA PRO A 478 28.25 6.64 9.75
C PRO A 478 28.71 5.54 8.77
N PHE A 479 27.77 4.80 8.17
CA PHE A 479 28.08 3.65 7.33
C PHE A 479 28.61 4.11 5.97
N ARG A 480 29.82 3.65 5.66
CA ARG A 480 30.52 3.86 4.39
C ARG A 480 30.98 2.52 3.81
N PRO A 481 30.03 1.66 3.44
CA PRO A 481 30.37 0.39 2.83
C PRO A 481 31.12 0.60 1.51
N SER A 482 32.21 -0.15 1.30
CA SER A 482 33.08 -0.01 0.13
C SER A 482 32.60 -0.78 -1.11
N ASP A 483 31.40 -1.37 -1.08
CA ASP A 483 30.88 -2.23 -2.15
C ASP A 483 29.73 -1.61 -2.96
N GLN A 484 29.16 -0.48 -2.56
CA GLN A 484 27.99 0.11 -3.23
C GLN A 484 28.28 0.43 -4.70
N GLU A 485 29.44 1.05 -4.96
CA GLU A 485 29.89 1.43 -6.28
C GLU A 485 30.17 0.20 -7.16
N LEU A 486 30.59 -0.92 -6.55
CA LEU A 486 30.82 -2.17 -7.27
C LEU A 486 29.52 -2.80 -7.74
N TRP A 487 28.45 -2.73 -6.94
CA TRP A 487 27.12 -3.18 -7.36
C TRP A 487 26.58 -2.34 -8.51
N LEU A 488 26.81 -1.03 -8.47
CA LEU A 488 26.37 -0.11 -9.54
C LEU A 488 27.10 -0.42 -10.85
N LEU A 489 28.41 -0.62 -10.80
CA LEU A 489 29.21 -1.03 -11.95
C LEU A 489 28.77 -2.40 -12.49
N TRP A 490 28.48 -3.36 -11.61
CA TRP A 490 28.05 -4.69 -12.02
C TRP A 490 26.72 -4.64 -12.78
N ILE A 491 25.65 -4.11 -12.18
CA ILE A 491 24.35 -4.08 -12.86
C ILE A 491 24.39 -3.26 -14.15
N THR A 492 25.12 -2.13 -14.17
CA THR A 492 25.26 -1.31 -15.38
C THR A 492 25.94 -2.09 -16.50
N SER A 493 26.96 -2.89 -16.15
CA SER A 493 27.64 -3.76 -17.11
C SER A 493 26.71 -4.85 -17.65
N GLU A 494 25.97 -5.54 -16.77
CA GLU A 494 25.01 -6.57 -17.18
C GLU A 494 23.91 -5.99 -18.08
N TYR A 495 23.35 -4.82 -17.72
CA TYR A 495 22.36 -4.11 -18.52
C TYR A 495 22.89 -3.79 -19.92
N VAL A 496 24.05 -3.15 -20.04
CA VAL A 496 24.63 -2.76 -21.33
C VAL A 496 24.98 -3.99 -22.17
N LEU A 497 25.52 -5.05 -21.56
CA LEU A 497 25.89 -6.27 -22.27
C LEU A 497 24.66 -7.02 -22.79
N ALA A 498 23.59 -7.10 -22.00
CA ALA A 498 22.35 -7.78 -22.38
C ALA A 498 21.55 -7.00 -23.42
N THR A 499 21.38 -5.68 -23.23
CA THR A 499 20.54 -4.82 -24.08
C THR A 499 21.27 -4.26 -25.31
N ARG A 500 22.61 -4.27 -25.30
CA ARG A 500 23.47 -3.58 -26.28
C ARG A 500 23.27 -2.06 -26.34
N ASN A 501 22.62 -1.48 -25.34
CA ASN A 501 22.39 -0.04 -25.25
C ASN A 501 23.65 0.70 -24.76
N LEU A 502 24.66 0.85 -25.63
CA LEU A 502 25.89 1.57 -25.31
C LEU A 502 25.66 3.08 -25.11
N GLU A 503 24.67 3.65 -25.79
CA GLU A 503 24.31 5.08 -25.68
C GLU A 503 23.89 5.45 -24.25
N PHE A 504 23.42 4.48 -23.46
CA PHE A 504 23.12 4.70 -22.04
C PHE A 504 24.33 5.18 -21.24
N LEU A 505 25.54 4.75 -21.60
CA LEU A 505 26.77 5.18 -20.92
C LEU A 505 27.12 6.65 -21.17
N ASP A 506 26.57 7.25 -22.23
CA ASP A 506 26.77 8.66 -22.57
C ASP A 506 25.68 9.57 -21.97
N GLU A 507 24.67 8.99 -21.32
CA GLU A 507 23.54 9.72 -20.75
C GLU A 507 23.97 10.69 -19.65
N GLN A 508 23.52 11.94 -19.76
CA GLN A 508 23.81 12.98 -18.78
C GLN A 508 22.72 13.01 -17.71
N LEU A 509 23.11 12.71 -16.47
CA LEU A 509 22.22 12.70 -15.31
C LEU A 509 22.66 13.76 -14.29
N PRO A 510 21.71 14.44 -13.61
CA PRO A 510 22.04 15.21 -12.42
C PRO A 510 22.46 14.27 -11.29
N THR A 511 23.46 14.67 -10.51
CA THR A 511 23.91 13.96 -9.30
C THR A 511 23.42 14.68 -8.06
N PHE A 512 23.62 14.06 -6.89
CA PHE A 512 23.19 14.65 -5.63
C PHE A 512 24.05 15.87 -5.25
N PRO A 513 23.46 16.97 -4.74
CA PRO A 513 22.03 17.18 -4.56
C PRO A 513 21.31 17.52 -5.86
N LEU A 514 20.19 16.83 -6.11
CA LEU A 514 19.34 17.14 -7.26
C LEU A 514 18.85 18.59 -7.17
N TYR A 515 18.65 19.23 -8.31
CA TYR A 515 18.16 20.61 -8.43
C TYR A 515 19.19 21.73 -8.13
N GLY A 516 20.48 21.37 -8.03
CA GLY A 516 21.62 22.28 -7.98
C GLY A 516 22.30 22.37 -6.60
N PRO A 517 23.45 23.06 -6.48
CA PRO A 517 23.89 23.61 -5.20
C PRO A 517 22.99 24.74 -4.70
#